data_AF-A0A380GAF7-F1
#
_entry.id   AF-A0A380GAF7-F1
#
_cell.length_a   1.000
_cell.length_b   1.000
_cell.length_c   1.000
_cell.angle_alpha   90.00
_cell.angle_beta   90.00
_cell.angle_gamma   90.00
#
_symmetry.space_group_name_H-M   'P 1'
#
loop_
_entity.id
_entity.type
_entity.pdbx_description
1 polymer ?
#
loop_
_entity_poly.entity_id
_entity_poly.type
_entity_poly.pdbx_seq_one_letter_code
_entity_poly.pdbx_strand_id
1 'polypeptide(L)'
;MIKRYSHVILKEILKNIKTTHNKRSKALGTSLNAECGTSRYWKSLGDVEHYNREIEGYKADLKKLDDMSEWSSKLHQDRYKFVEKYRDVLHKVGVELDGSIRIY
;
A
#
# COMPACT_ATOMS: atom_id res chain seq x y z
N MET A 1 8.62 6.48 22.49
CA MET A 1 9.49 5.46 21.86
C MET A 1 9.15 5.26 20.37
N ILE A 2 7.88 5.05 20.00
CA ILE A 2 7.42 4.85 18.60
C ILE A 2 7.73 6.03 17.65
N LYS A 3 7.60 7.29 18.09
CA LYS A 3 7.89 8.49 17.26
C LYS A 3 9.33 8.58 16.72
N ARG A 4 10.32 7.93 17.35
CA ARG A 4 11.71 7.94 16.83
C ARG A 4 11.89 6.97 15.67
N TYR A 5 11.14 5.87 15.66
CA TYR A 5 11.23 4.80 14.66
C TYR A 5 10.11 4.85 13.62
N SER A 6 9.25 5.88 13.63
CA SER A 6 8.13 6.02 12.69
C SER A 6 8.58 5.95 11.23
N HIS A 7 9.72 6.55 10.88
CA HIS A 7 10.28 6.50 9.52
C HIS A 7 10.66 5.08 9.08
N VAL A 8 11.14 4.23 9.99
CA VAL A 8 11.48 2.82 9.69
C VAL A 8 10.22 2.01 9.48
N ILE A 9 9.24 2.16 10.39
CA ILE A 9 7.95 1.48 10.30
C ILE A 9 7.23 1.88 9.01
N LEU A 10 7.19 3.18 8.71
CA LEU A 10 6.61 3.71 7.48
C LEU A 10 7.25 3.09 6.25
N LYS A 11 8.59 3.05 6.20
CA LYS A 11 9.30 2.46 5.06
C LYS A 11 8.93 1.01 4.83
N GLU A 12 8.75 0.22 5.89
CA GLU A 12 8.35 -1.18 5.77
C GLU A 12 6.90 -1.31 5.30
N ILE A 13 5.97 -0.50 5.82
CA ILE A 13 4.58 -0.48 5.35
C ILE A 13 4.51 -0.13 3.86
N LEU A 14 5.22 0.92 3.42
CA LEU A 14 5.24 1.32 2.01
C LEU A 14 5.87 0.25 1.09
N LYS A 15 6.91 -0.44 1.56
CA LYS A 15 7.52 -1.56 0.86
C LYS A 15 6.55 -2.72 0.70
N ASN A 16 5.78 -3.02 1.74
CA ASN A 16 4.77 -4.08 1.72
C ASN A 16 3.61 -3.73 0.78
N ILE A 17 3.07 -2.51 0.85
CA ILE A 17 2.06 -2.01 -0.11
C ILE A 17 2.56 -2.18 -1.54
N LYS A 18 3.79 -1.73 -1.85
CA LYS A 18 4.37 -1.86 -3.19
C LYS A 18 4.45 -3.32 -3.65
N THR A 19 4.93 -4.19 -2.76
CA THR A 19 5.11 -5.61 -3.08
C THR A 19 3.76 -6.30 -3.30
N THR A 20 2.80 -6.06 -2.42
CA THR A 20 1.45 -6.63 -2.51
C THR A 20 0.69 -6.08 -3.72
N HIS A 21 0.79 -4.79 -4.01
CA HIS A 21 0.24 -4.20 -5.24
C HIS A 21 0.79 -4.89 -6.50
N ASN A 22 2.10 -5.16 -6.55
CA ASN A 22 2.69 -5.85 -7.69
C ASN A 22 2.21 -7.31 -7.81
N LYS A 23 2.02 -8.02 -6.70
CA LYS A 23 1.42 -9.36 -6.69
C LYS A 23 -0.03 -9.33 -7.17
N ARG A 24 -0.83 -8.38 -6.66
CA ARG A 24 -2.20 -8.11 -7.09
C ARG A 24 -2.28 -7.87 -8.59
N SER A 25 -1.42 -6.99 -9.13
CA SER A 25 -1.40 -6.68 -10.57
C SER A 25 -1.11 -7.90 -11.43
N LYS A 26 -0.22 -8.80 -10.97
CA LYS A 26 0.08 -10.07 -11.67
C LYS A 26 -1.09 -11.05 -11.59
N ALA A 27 -1.73 -11.18 -10.42
CA ALA A 27 -2.90 -12.02 -10.24
C ALA A 27 -4.07 -11.54 -11.11
N LEU A 28 -4.31 -10.23 -11.17
CA LEU A 28 -5.31 -9.62 -12.05
C LEU A 28 -5.00 -9.87 -13.53
N GLY A 29 -3.74 -9.72 -13.94
CA GLY A 29 -3.33 -10.08 -15.30
C GLY A 29 -3.55 -11.57 -15.60
N THR A 30 -3.44 -12.45 -14.60
CA THR A 30 -3.73 -13.88 -14.78
C THR A 30 -5.22 -14.15 -14.92
N SER A 31 -6.06 -13.50 -14.12
CA SER A 31 -7.52 -13.69 -14.20
C SER A 31 -8.09 -13.16 -15.51
N LEU A 32 -7.59 -12.02 -16.00
CA LEU A 32 -8.02 -11.43 -17.27
C LEU A 32 -7.63 -12.26 -18.49
N ASN A 33 -6.52 -13.01 -18.41
CA ASN A 33 -6.04 -13.86 -19.50
C ASN A 33 -6.51 -15.32 -19.40
N ALA A 34 -7.09 -15.71 -18.27
CA ALA A 34 -7.61 -17.06 -18.07
C ALA A 34 -9.05 -17.16 -18.60
N GLU A 35 -9.40 -18.31 -19.16
CA GLU A 35 -10.79 -18.60 -19.49
C GLU A 35 -11.65 -18.60 -18.22
N CYS A 36 -12.75 -17.84 -18.26
CA CYS A 36 -13.67 -17.70 -17.14
C CYS A 36 -14.20 -19.07 -16.70
N GLY A 37 -14.29 -19.31 -15.40
CA GLY A 37 -14.77 -20.57 -14.84
C GLY A 37 -13.69 -21.64 -14.66
N THR A 38 -12.48 -21.46 -15.21
CA THR A 38 -11.36 -22.39 -14.96
C THR A 38 -10.82 -22.28 -13.54
N SER A 39 -10.18 -23.34 -13.03
CA SER A 39 -9.49 -23.30 -11.73
C SER A 39 -8.45 -22.18 -11.66
N ARG A 40 -7.72 -21.94 -12.77
CA ARG A 40 -6.74 -20.85 -12.87
C ARG A 40 -7.39 -19.48 -12.70
N TYR A 41 -8.54 -19.25 -13.35
CA TYR A 41 -9.32 -18.03 -13.20
C TYR A 41 -9.72 -17.81 -11.73
N TRP A 42 -10.41 -18.78 -11.12
CA TRP A 42 -10.89 -18.65 -9.73
C TRP A 42 -9.77 -18.47 -8.71
N LYS A 43 -8.66 -19.21 -8.86
CA LYS A 43 -7.50 -19.05 -7.98
C LYS A 43 -6.93 -17.63 -8.08
N SER A 44 -6.71 -17.15 -9.30
CA SER A 44 -6.17 -15.80 -9.49
C SER A 44 -7.10 -14.68 -9.01
N LEU A 45 -8.42 -14.88 -9.11
CA LEU A 45 -9.40 -13.95 -8.56
C LEU A 45 -9.38 -13.93 -7.02
N GLY A 46 -9.29 -15.11 -6.39
CA GLY A 46 -9.10 -15.22 -4.94
C GLY A 46 -7.81 -14.56 -4.46
N ASP A 47 -6.71 -14.70 -5.21
CA ASP A 47 -5.45 -14.01 -4.91
C ASP A 47 -5.62 -12.48 -5.00
N VAL A 48 -6.34 -11.97 -6.00
CA VAL A 48 -6.66 -10.53 -6.11
C VAL A 48 -7.43 -10.04 -4.88
N GLU A 49 -8.47 -10.76 -4.46
CA GLU A 49 -9.24 -10.40 -3.27
C GLU A 49 -8.39 -10.42 -2.00
N HIS A 50 -7.55 -11.44 -1.85
CA HIS A 50 -6.64 -11.55 -0.72
C HIS A 50 -5.68 -10.35 -0.65
N TYR A 51 -5.03 -10.01 -1.76
CA TYR A 51 -4.11 -8.88 -1.82
C TYR A 51 -4.80 -7.52 -1.64
N ASN A 52 -6.06 -7.38 -2.07
CA ASN A 52 -6.85 -6.18 -1.77
C ASN A 52 -7.01 -6.01 -0.26
N ARG A 53 -7.39 -7.07 0.46
CA ARG A 53 -7.57 -7.03 1.93
C ARG A 53 -6.26 -6.69 2.64
N GLU A 54 -5.12 -7.22 2.19
CA GLU A 54 -3.82 -6.87 2.75
C GLU A 54 -3.49 -5.38 2.53
N ILE A 55 -3.74 -4.83 1.35
CA ILE A 55 -3.53 -3.40 1.06
C ILE A 55 -4.39 -2.52 1.97
N GLU A 56 -5.65 -2.89 2.20
CA GLU A 56 -6.52 -2.18 3.15
C GLU A 56 -6.01 -2.26 4.60
N GLY A 57 -5.43 -3.40 5.01
CA GLY A 57 -4.74 -3.53 6.29
C GLY A 57 -3.57 -2.54 6.41
N TYR A 58 -2.72 -2.47 5.39
CA TYR A 58 -1.59 -1.54 5.39
C TYR A 58 -2.02 -0.07 5.34
N LYS A 59 -3.12 0.26 4.65
CA LYS A 59 -3.73 1.59 4.69
C LYS A 59 -4.15 1.97 6.11
N ALA A 60 -4.82 1.06 6.82
CA ALA A 60 -5.19 1.28 8.21
C ALA A 60 -3.96 1.49 9.11
N ASP A 61 -2.88 0.74 8.88
CA ASP A 61 -1.63 0.90 9.63
C ASP A 61 -0.92 2.22 9.30
N LEU A 62 -0.95 2.69 8.03
CA LEU A 62 -0.46 4.02 7.65
C LEU A 62 -1.21 5.12 8.41
N LYS A 63 -2.54 5.03 8.48
CA LYS A 63 -3.37 5.99 9.19
C LYS A 63 -3.05 6.01 10.67
N LYS A 64 -3.01 4.85 11.33
CA LYS A 64 -2.63 4.74 12.75
C LYS A 64 -1.24 5.31 13.00
N LEU A 65 -0.27 5.03 12.13
CA LEU A 65 1.07 5.57 12.25
C LEU A 65 1.07 7.10 12.13
N ASP A 66 0.23 7.65 11.26
CA ASP A 66 0.08 9.09 11.11
C ASP A 66 -0.59 9.73 12.32
N ASP A 67 -1.68 9.15 12.82
CA ASP A 67 -2.36 9.62 14.04
C ASP A 67 -1.39 9.67 15.24
N MET A 68 -0.44 8.74 15.32
CA MET A 68 0.53 8.66 16.41
C MET A 68 1.77 9.53 16.23
N SER A 69 2.20 9.79 14.99
CA SER A 69 3.52 10.39 14.72
C SER A 69 3.48 11.66 13.85
N GLU A 70 2.33 11.93 13.23
CA GLU A 70 2.08 13.01 12.26
C GLU A 70 3.22 13.04 11.22
N TRP A 71 3.48 11.89 10.60
CA TRP A 71 4.59 11.80 9.64
C TRP A 71 4.23 12.47 8.32
N SER A 72 2.94 12.55 7.98
CA SER A 72 2.43 13.18 6.78
C SER A 72 2.73 14.68 6.71
N SER A 73 2.70 15.38 7.85
CA SER A 73 3.08 16.80 7.94
C SER A 73 4.61 17.01 7.90
N LYS A 74 5.39 15.94 8.07
CA LYS A 74 6.85 15.96 8.20
C LYS A 74 7.55 15.47 6.92
N LEU A 75 6.84 15.32 5.81
CA LEU A 75 7.41 14.85 4.53
C LEU A 75 8.57 15.70 4.00
N HIS A 76 8.64 16.98 4.39
CA HIS A 76 9.75 17.87 4.06
C HIS A 76 11.08 17.48 4.74
N GLN A 77 11.05 16.67 5.81
CA GLN A 77 12.25 16.25 6.53
C GLN A 77 12.99 15.14 5.78
N ASP A 78 14.32 15.19 5.78
CA ASP A 78 15.20 14.23 5.09
C ASP A 78 14.86 12.75 5.39
N ARG A 79 14.51 12.46 6.64
CA ARG A 79 14.15 11.10 7.08
C ARG A 79 12.92 10.53 6.36
N TYR A 80 12.09 11.36 5.73
CA TYR A 80 10.88 10.95 5.00
C TYR A 80 10.97 11.15 3.48
N LYS A 81 12.10 11.65 2.94
CA LYS A 81 12.32 11.81 1.49
C LYS A 81 12.12 10.52 0.68
N PHE A 82 12.25 9.36 1.32
CA PHE A 82 12.02 8.07 0.65
C PHE A 82 10.56 7.87 0.20
N VAL A 83 9.59 8.56 0.81
CA VAL A 83 8.16 8.40 0.53
C VAL A 83 7.84 8.75 -0.93
N GLU A 84 8.54 9.73 -1.52
CA GLU A 84 8.37 10.12 -2.92
C GLU A 84 8.55 8.94 -3.89
N LYS A 85 9.43 7.99 -3.57
CA LYS A 85 9.65 6.78 -4.39
C LYS A 85 8.44 5.83 -4.44
N TYR A 86 7.46 6.04 -3.55
CA TYR A 86 6.25 5.24 -3.43
C TYR A 86 4.99 6.02 -3.83
N ARG A 87 5.10 7.29 -4.24
CA ARG A 87 3.95 8.15 -4.60
C ARG A 87 3.05 7.49 -5.64
N ASP A 88 3.63 6.94 -6.71
CA ASP A 88 2.88 6.28 -7.78
C ASP A 88 2.05 5.09 -7.29
N VAL A 89 2.62 4.27 -6.40
CA VAL A 89 1.91 3.09 -5.91
C VAL A 89 0.85 3.48 -4.89
N LEU A 90 1.12 4.49 -4.07
CA LEU A 90 0.15 5.05 -3.12
C LEU A 90 -1.07 5.61 -3.85
N HIS A 91 -0.86 6.39 -4.91
CA HIS A 91 -1.94 6.90 -5.74
C HIS A 91 -2.77 5.76 -6.37
N LYS A 92 -2.11 4.72 -6.90
CA LYS A 92 -2.79 3.54 -7.48
C LYS A 92 -3.63 2.76 -6.47
N VAL A 93 -3.27 2.79 -5.19
CA VAL A 93 -4.06 2.16 -4.13
C VAL A 93 -5.04 3.12 -3.46
N GLY A 94 -5.18 4.37 -3.94
CA GLY A 94 -6.14 5.34 -3.39
C GLY A 94 -5.66 6.05 -2.12
N VAL A 95 -4.35 6.21 -1.96
CA VAL A 95 -3.74 7.00 -0.87
C VAL A 95 -3.11 8.26 -1.45
N GLU A 96 -3.62 9.42 -1.04
CA GLU A 96 -3.08 10.72 -1.43
C GLU A 96 -2.22 11.32 -0.31
N LEU A 97 -1.16 12.02 -0.72
CA LEU A 97 -0.21 12.69 0.16
C LEU A 97 -0.27 14.21 -0.11
N ASP A 98 -1.40 14.85 0.17
CA ASP A 98 -1.67 16.28 -0.13
C ASP A 98 -1.62 17.17 1.13
N GLY A 99 -0.73 16.85 2.08
CA GLY A 99 -0.62 17.55 3.38
C GLY A 99 -1.55 17.00 4.47
N SER A 100 -2.48 16.11 4.09
CA SER A 100 -3.22 15.22 4.98
C SER A 100 -3.32 13.85 4.29
N ILE A 101 -3.21 12.73 5.02
CA ILE A 101 -3.40 11.41 4.42
C ILE A 101 -4.90 11.19 4.18
N ARG A 102 -5.30 11.14 2.91
CA ARG A 102 -6.65 10.71 2.51
C ARG A 102 -6.58 9.27 2.02
N ILE A 103 -7.39 8.42 2.61
CA ILE A 103 -7.58 7.02 2.21
C ILE A 103 -9.01 6.89 1.73
N TYR A 104 -9.17 6.60 0.44
CA TYR A 104 -10.46 6.29 -0.19
C TYR A 104 -10.67 4.77 -0.27
#